data_AF-A0A1C7MR02-F1
#
_entry.id   AF-A0A1C7MR02-F1
#
_cell.length_a   1.000
_cell.length_b   1.000
_cell.length_c   1.000
_cell.angle_alpha   90.00
_cell.angle_beta   90.00
_cell.angle_gamma   90.00
#
_symmetry.space_group_name_H-M   'P 1'
#
loop_
_entity.id
_entity.type
_entity.pdbx_description
1 polymer ?
#
loop_
_entity_poly.entity_id
_entity_poly.type
_entity_poly.pdbx_seq_one_letter_code
_entity_poly.pdbx_strand_id
1 'polypeptide(L)'
;MSAKKRAVFSLYRSFRREIARLPTEYLRQFFRLKVGDDVRAILDTNHGRLQATKTKRVEKELRKLRDANAGRVKPFNHILDVAYGRIGKLRWEIMKPLLSDLKAPLPDRIIPQERNRDLLRLATPPKLPNRADPTSEEARLLGPFSKRRQVNIRWRYFTQEWKKLYPPLQVTLKEETSSGEVDGQPTKTRCSPVSAELVDLKEEAARKEAKKQMRQLRLNTSDNRYS
;
A
#
# COMPACT_ATOMS: atom_id res chain seq x y z
N MET A 1 -26.58 -24.63 7.19
CA MET A 1 -25.91 -23.42 6.62
C MET A 1 -25.97 -23.45 5.09
N SER A 2 -26.33 -22.34 4.44
CA SER A 2 -26.28 -22.22 2.96
C SER A 2 -24.88 -22.55 2.41
N ALA A 3 -24.80 -23.21 1.25
CA ALA A 3 -23.53 -23.52 0.57
C ALA A 3 -22.64 -22.28 0.38
N LYS A 4 -23.25 -21.13 0.11
CA LYS A 4 -22.56 -19.83 -0.02
C LYS A 4 -21.85 -19.43 1.28
N LYS A 5 -22.54 -19.55 2.43
CA LYS A 5 -21.95 -19.25 3.75
C LYS A 5 -20.76 -20.17 4.03
N ARG A 6 -20.85 -21.47 3.71
CA ARG A 6 -19.74 -22.43 3.84
C ARG A 6 -18.52 -22.03 3.02
N ALA A 7 -18.71 -21.58 1.78
CA ALA A 7 -17.63 -21.10 0.92
C ALA A 7 -16.92 -19.86 1.52
N VAL A 8 -17.68 -18.89 2.04
CA VAL A 8 -17.12 -17.70 2.70
C VAL A 8 -16.31 -18.07 3.95
N PHE A 9 -16.80 -19.00 4.77
CA PHE A 9 -16.05 -19.48 5.94
C PHE A 9 -14.78 -20.26 5.55
N SER A 10 -14.80 -21.01 4.46
CA SER A 10 -13.60 -21.68 3.94
C SER A 10 -12.54 -20.66 3.50
N LEU A 11 -12.97 -19.60 2.80
CA LEU A 11 -12.12 -18.47 2.42
C LEU A 11 -11.53 -17.77 3.65
N TYR A 12 -12.35 -17.50 4.67
CA TYR A 12 -11.93 -16.89 5.93
C TYR A 12 -10.85 -17.72 6.66
N ARG A 13 -11.05 -19.04 6.77
CA ARG A 13 -10.07 -19.95 7.40
C ARG A 13 -8.74 -19.96 6.65
N SER A 14 -8.79 -20.01 5.32
CA SER A 14 -7.60 -19.94 4.47
C SER A 14 -6.84 -18.63 4.72
N PHE A 15 -7.56 -17.51 4.80
CA PHE A 15 -6.98 -16.20 5.10
C PHE A 15 -6.31 -16.16 6.49
N ARG A 16 -6.97 -16.67 7.53
CA ARG A 16 -6.39 -16.73 8.88
C ARG A 16 -5.10 -17.54 8.95
N ARG A 17 -5.01 -18.64 8.20
CA ARG A 17 -3.80 -19.47 8.11
C ARG A 17 -2.63 -18.69 7.49
N GLU A 18 -2.89 -17.96 6.42
CA GLU A 18 -1.87 -17.12 5.80
C GLU A 18 -1.48 -15.92 6.67
N ILE A 19 -2.43 -15.34 7.41
CA ILE A 19 -2.12 -14.26 8.36
C ILE A 19 -1.16 -14.73 9.45
N ALA A 20 -1.34 -15.95 9.97
CA ALA A 20 -0.47 -16.50 11.01
C ALA A 20 1.01 -16.62 10.60
N ARG A 21 1.31 -16.61 9.28
CA ARG A 21 2.67 -16.67 8.73
C ARG A 21 3.36 -15.31 8.62
N LEU A 22 2.63 -14.20 8.80
CA LEU A 22 3.22 -12.87 8.72
C LEU A 22 4.26 -12.65 9.83
N PRO A 23 5.33 -11.87 9.57
CA PRO A 23 6.45 -11.76 10.51
C PRO A 23 6.08 -10.97 11.78
N THR A 24 5.40 -9.84 11.64
CA THR A 24 5.10 -8.93 12.77
C THR A 24 3.70 -9.17 13.34
N GLU A 25 3.56 -9.12 14.66
CA GLU A 25 2.26 -9.29 15.34
C GLU A 25 1.25 -8.19 14.95
N TYR A 26 1.71 -6.95 14.76
CA TYR A 26 0.86 -5.86 14.30
C TYR A 26 0.13 -6.18 12.99
N LEU A 27 0.86 -6.66 11.97
CA LEU A 27 0.25 -7.07 10.71
C LEU A 27 -0.77 -8.19 10.93
N ARG A 28 -0.49 -9.14 11.84
CA ARG A 28 -1.43 -10.22 12.15
C ARG A 28 -2.73 -9.68 12.73
N GLN A 29 -2.64 -8.78 13.72
CA GLN A 29 -3.81 -8.16 14.35
C GLN A 29 -4.61 -7.32 13.36
N PHE A 30 -3.92 -6.46 12.59
CA PHE A 30 -4.55 -5.62 11.57
C PHE A 30 -5.34 -6.44 10.55
N PHE A 31 -4.71 -7.47 9.96
CA PHE A 31 -5.38 -8.28 8.95
C PHE A 31 -6.48 -9.18 9.54
N ARG A 32 -6.38 -9.60 10.80
CA ARG A 32 -7.49 -10.30 11.49
C ARG A 32 -8.74 -9.43 11.57
N LEU A 33 -8.58 -8.18 12.03
CA LEU A 33 -9.70 -7.22 12.12
C LEU A 33 -10.27 -6.94 10.73
N LYS A 34 -9.39 -6.58 9.78
CA LYS A 34 -9.78 -6.24 8.41
C LYS A 34 -10.54 -7.37 7.72
N VAL A 35 -10.06 -8.60 7.79
CA VAL A 35 -10.75 -9.75 7.16
C VAL A 35 -12.07 -10.04 7.88
N GLY A 36 -12.14 -9.82 9.19
CA GLY A 36 -13.39 -9.91 9.94
C GLY A 36 -14.44 -8.91 9.46
N ASP A 37 -14.04 -7.66 9.18
CA ASP A 37 -14.92 -6.65 8.57
C ASP A 37 -15.34 -7.06 7.15
N ASP A 38 -14.38 -7.48 6.30
CA ASP A 38 -14.66 -7.86 4.91
C ASP A 38 -15.60 -9.07 4.82
N VAL A 39 -15.45 -10.07 5.70
CA VAL A 39 -16.32 -11.25 5.77
C VAL A 39 -17.72 -10.88 6.27
N ARG A 40 -17.84 -10.05 7.32
CA ARG A 40 -19.14 -9.53 7.77
C ARG A 40 -19.84 -8.79 6.62
N ALA A 41 -19.13 -7.90 5.96
CA ALA A 41 -19.64 -7.16 4.81
C ALA A 41 -20.09 -8.05 3.63
N ILE A 42 -19.51 -9.25 3.45
CA ILE A 42 -19.96 -10.25 2.46
C ILE A 42 -21.23 -10.95 2.91
N LEU A 43 -21.31 -11.33 4.19
CA LEU A 43 -22.45 -12.05 4.77
C LEU A 43 -23.71 -11.16 4.86
N ASP A 44 -23.53 -9.87 5.13
CA ASP A 44 -24.61 -8.88 5.23
C ASP A 44 -25.16 -8.46 3.86
N THR A 45 -24.46 -8.79 2.76
CA THR A 45 -24.89 -8.40 1.41
C THR A 45 -25.92 -9.39 0.86
N ASN A 46 -27.16 -8.95 0.72
CA ASN A 46 -28.24 -9.77 0.15
C ASN A 46 -28.12 -9.97 -1.38
N HIS A 47 -27.56 -8.97 -2.10
CA HIS A 47 -27.44 -9.04 -3.56
C HIS A 47 -26.30 -9.95 -4.02
N GLY A 48 -26.64 -11.01 -4.75
CA GLY A 48 -25.67 -12.03 -5.21
C GLY A 48 -24.50 -11.49 -6.04
N ARG A 49 -24.73 -10.53 -6.95
CA ARG A 49 -23.67 -9.92 -7.78
C ARG A 49 -22.67 -9.09 -6.95
N LEU A 50 -23.18 -8.30 -6.01
CA LEU A 50 -22.35 -7.50 -5.10
C LEU A 50 -21.57 -8.40 -4.14
N GLN A 51 -22.22 -9.43 -3.61
CA GLN A 51 -21.58 -10.44 -2.77
C GLN A 51 -20.41 -11.12 -3.53
N ALA A 52 -20.63 -11.58 -4.77
CA ALA A 52 -19.58 -12.19 -5.58
C ALA A 52 -18.41 -11.23 -5.86
N THR A 53 -18.69 -9.95 -6.08
CA THR A 53 -17.64 -8.93 -6.29
C THR A 53 -16.80 -8.71 -5.03
N LYS A 54 -17.44 -8.67 -3.85
CA LYS A 54 -16.75 -8.59 -2.56
C LYS A 54 -15.92 -9.85 -2.29
N THR A 55 -16.46 -11.04 -2.55
CA THR A 55 -15.72 -12.31 -2.43
C THR A 55 -14.48 -12.31 -3.31
N LYS A 56 -14.61 -11.94 -4.60
CA LYS A 56 -13.46 -11.82 -5.52
C LYS A 56 -12.40 -10.82 -5.03
N ARG A 57 -12.82 -9.74 -4.38
CA ARG A 57 -11.89 -8.77 -3.78
C ARG A 57 -11.10 -9.41 -2.64
N VAL A 58 -11.76 -10.14 -1.74
CA VAL A 58 -11.08 -10.86 -0.64
C VAL A 58 -10.16 -11.95 -1.18
N GLU A 59 -10.56 -12.70 -2.20
CA GLU A 59 -9.70 -13.70 -2.87
C GLU A 59 -8.44 -13.07 -3.49
N LYS A 60 -8.56 -11.86 -4.06
CA LYS A 60 -7.42 -11.11 -4.59
C LYS A 60 -6.45 -10.73 -3.47
N GLU A 61 -6.95 -10.28 -2.32
CA GLU A 61 -6.11 -9.98 -1.16
C GLU A 61 -5.44 -11.25 -0.60
N LEU A 62 -6.15 -12.38 -0.56
CA LEU A 62 -5.58 -13.67 -0.15
C LEU A 62 -4.42 -14.09 -1.06
N ARG A 63 -4.55 -13.90 -2.39
CA ARG A 63 -3.48 -14.18 -3.33
C ARG A 63 -2.23 -13.32 -3.07
N LYS A 64 -2.41 -12.02 -2.84
CA LYS A 64 -1.28 -11.13 -2.48
C LYS A 64 -0.63 -11.55 -1.17
N LEU A 65 -1.41 -11.98 -0.18
CA LEU A 65 -0.91 -12.46 1.10
C LEU A 65 -0.07 -13.73 0.94
N ARG A 66 -0.54 -14.69 0.13
CA ARG A 66 0.24 -15.89 -0.23
C ARG A 66 1.54 -15.55 -0.94
N ASP A 67 1.46 -14.67 -1.95
CA ASP A 67 2.63 -14.23 -2.70
C ASP A 67 3.66 -13.53 -1.81
N ALA A 68 3.20 -12.73 -0.85
CA ALA A 68 4.05 -12.08 0.13
C ALA A 68 4.70 -13.07 1.10
N ASN A 69 3.92 -14.04 1.60
CA ASN A 69 4.44 -15.14 2.44
C ASN A 69 5.45 -16.01 1.66
N ALA A 70 5.35 -16.07 0.32
CA ALA A 70 6.30 -16.74 -0.55
C ALA A 70 7.57 -15.90 -0.83
N GLY A 71 7.75 -14.75 -0.17
CA GLY A 71 8.93 -13.90 -0.29
C GLY A 71 8.88 -12.89 -1.44
N ARG A 72 7.75 -12.71 -2.13
CA ARG A 72 7.65 -11.71 -3.19
C ARG A 72 7.58 -10.30 -2.59
N VAL A 73 8.54 -9.45 -2.97
CA VAL A 73 8.72 -8.10 -2.42
C VAL A 73 7.55 -7.18 -2.75
N LYS A 74 7.07 -7.14 -4.00
CA LYS A 74 5.98 -6.23 -4.42
C LYS A 74 4.67 -6.47 -3.64
N PRO A 75 4.15 -7.70 -3.52
CA PRO A 75 2.99 -8.00 -2.69
C PRO A 75 3.21 -7.71 -1.20
N PHE A 76 4.41 -7.99 -0.67
CA PHE A 76 4.74 -7.69 0.72
C PHE A 76 4.70 -6.18 1.01
N ASN A 77 5.31 -5.36 0.15
CA ASN A 77 5.23 -3.90 0.25
C ASN A 77 3.78 -3.40 0.18
N HIS A 78 2.94 -4.03 -0.65
CA HIS A 78 1.51 -3.68 -0.69
C HIS A 78 0.80 -3.96 0.65
N ILE A 79 1.12 -5.08 1.30
CA ILE A 79 0.56 -5.44 2.62
C ILE A 79 0.98 -4.43 3.68
N LEU A 80 2.25 -4.02 3.68
CA LEU A 80 2.74 -2.94 4.54
C LEU A 80 2.01 -1.63 4.25
N ASP A 81 1.88 -1.26 2.98
CA ASP A 81 1.20 -0.02 2.60
C ASP A 81 -0.28 0.00 3.03
N VAL A 82 -0.96 -1.15 3.01
CA VAL A 82 -2.34 -1.25 3.49
C VAL A 82 -2.41 -1.18 5.02
N ALA A 83 -1.57 -1.94 5.71
CA ALA A 83 -1.59 -2.02 7.18
C ALA A 83 -1.21 -0.71 7.85
N TYR A 84 -0.17 -0.04 7.37
CA TYR A 84 0.29 1.24 7.90
C TYR A 84 -0.44 2.44 7.31
N GLY A 85 -1.59 2.24 6.66
CA GLY A 85 -2.44 3.34 6.20
C GLY A 85 -1.79 4.23 5.13
N ARG A 86 -0.92 3.69 4.28
CA ARG A 86 -0.42 4.38 3.07
C ARG A 86 -1.39 4.24 1.90
N ILE A 87 -2.26 3.23 1.93
CA ILE A 87 -3.29 2.97 0.93
C ILE A 87 -4.62 2.64 1.62
N GLY A 88 -5.73 3.02 0.99
CA GLY A 88 -7.07 2.54 1.37
C GLY A 88 -7.77 3.40 2.42
N LYS A 89 -8.65 2.76 3.20
CA LYS A 89 -9.56 3.43 4.13
C LYS A 89 -8.83 4.07 5.30
N LEU A 90 -7.88 3.36 5.92
CA LEU A 90 -7.10 3.88 7.05
C LEU A 90 -6.33 5.15 6.68
N ARG A 91 -5.76 5.19 5.46
CA ARG A 91 -5.14 6.42 4.95
C ARG A 91 -6.12 7.60 4.95
N TRP A 92 -7.32 7.36 4.45
CA TRP A 92 -8.33 8.41 4.37
C TRP A 92 -8.76 8.87 5.76
N GLU A 93 -8.92 7.96 6.71
CA GLU A 93 -9.28 8.29 8.09
C GLU A 93 -8.19 9.11 8.79
N ILE A 94 -6.92 8.79 8.58
CA ILE A 94 -5.79 9.57 9.09
C ILE A 94 -5.72 10.94 8.42
N MET A 95 -5.96 11.02 7.10
CA MET A 95 -5.84 12.26 6.35
C MET A 95 -7.04 13.21 6.52
N LYS A 96 -8.26 12.68 6.69
CA LYS A 96 -9.50 13.47 6.68
C LYS A 96 -9.48 14.62 7.70
N PRO A 97 -9.09 14.43 8.97
CA PRO A 97 -9.02 15.53 9.94
C PRO A 97 -8.08 16.66 9.48
N LEU A 98 -6.95 16.31 8.86
CA LEU A 98 -5.97 17.26 8.34
C LEU A 98 -6.48 18.07 7.13
N LEU A 99 -7.51 17.57 6.43
CA LEU A 99 -8.08 18.21 5.25
C LEU A 99 -9.34 19.02 5.56
N SER A 100 -10.13 18.59 6.54
CA SER A 100 -11.44 19.18 6.84
C SER A 100 -11.34 20.50 7.60
N ASP A 101 -10.57 20.55 8.70
CA ASP A 101 -10.60 21.70 9.61
C ASP A 101 -9.20 22.17 10.01
N LEU A 102 -8.77 23.30 9.43
CA LEU A 102 -7.54 23.99 9.83
C LEU A 102 -7.57 24.53 11.25
N LYS A 103 -8.78 24.78 11.76
CA LYS A 103 -9.00 25.37 13.09
C LYS A 103 -9.34 24.33 14.16
N ALA A 104 -9.45 23.04 13.79
CA ALA A 104 -9.67 22.01 14.79
C ALA A 104 -8.48 22.00 15.77
N PRO A 105 -8.74 21.94 17.09
CA PRO A 105 -7.66 21.78 18.06
C PRO A 105 -6.90 20.50 17.72
N LEU A 106 -5.57 20.60 17.65
CA LEU A 106 -4.74 19.43 17.35
C LEU A 106 -4.92 18.40 18.46
N PRO A 107 -4.98 17.09 18.13
CA PRO A 107 -5.04 16.06 19.15
C PRO A 107 -3.83 16.15 20.07
N ASP A 108 -4.05 15.88 21.36
CA ASP A 108 -2.99 15.89 22.36
C ASP A 108 -1.87 14.93 21.96
N ARG A 109 -0.63 15.41 22.10
CA ARG A 109 0.54 14.67 21.64
C ARG A 109 0.78 13.48 22.56
N ILE A 110 0.97 12.31 21.93
CA ILE A 110 1.36 11.07 22.63
C ILE A 110 2.81 11.13 23.14
N ILE A 111 3.67 11.95 22.50
CA ILE A 111 5.09 12.09 22.85
C ILE A 111 5.37 13.53 23.30
N PRO A 112 5.82 13.75 24.56
CA PRO A 112 6.29 15.04 25.04
C PRO A 112 7.51 15.54 24.24
N GLN A 113 7.62 16.86 24.06
CA GLN A 113 8.44 17.62 23.11
C GLN A 113 9.91 17.17 22.92
N GLU A 114 10.48 17.29 21.70
CA GLU A 114 11.54 18.30 21.48
C GLU A 114 11.70 18.85 20.03
N ARG A 115 10.87 18.47 19.04
CA ARG A 115 11.04 18.95 17.64
C ARG A 115 9.86 19.78 17.15
N ASN A 116 9.85 21.06 17.49
CA ASN A 116 8.78 22.01 17.14
C ASN A 116 8.81 22.56 15.69
N ARG A 117 9.59 21.98 14.77
CA ARG A 117 9.71 22.50 13.38
C ARG A 117 8.71 21.93 12.37
N ASP A 118 8.01 20.83 12.69
CA ASP A 118 7.24 20.09 11.68
C ASP A 118 5.72 20.36 11.66
N LEU A 119 5.11 20.84 12.76
CA LEU A 119 3.67 21.10 12.76
C LEU A 119 3.26 22.30 11.90
N LEU A 120 4.09 23.36 11.86
CA LEU A 120 3.86 24.48 10.94
C LEU A 120 3.95 24.02 9.47
N ARG A 121 4.81 23.04 9.16
CA ARG A 121 4.91 22.44 7.82
C ARG A 121 3.69 21.61 7.43
N LEU A 122 2.90 21.15 8.40
CA LEU A 122 1.61 20.48 8.15
C LEU A 122 0.50 21.48 7.86
N ALA A 123 0.47 22.62 8.56
CA ALA A 123 -0.53 23.68 8.37
C ALA A 123 -0.28 24.46 7.06
N THR A 124 0.96 24.91 6.84
CA THR A 124 1.42 25.63 5.65
C THR A 124 2.60 24.89 5.04
N PRO A 125 2.33 23.89 4.19
CA PRO A 125 3.39 23.18 3.51
C PRO A 125 4.31 24.10 2.70
N PRO A 126 5.65 23.93 2.80
CA PRO A 126 6.64 24.79 2.14
C PRO A 126 6.58 24.74 0.61
N LYS A 127 5.81 23.80 0.01
CA LYS A 127 5.55 23.73 -1.43
C LYS A 127 4.24 24.42 -1.86
N LEU A 128 3.53 25.10 -0.95
CA LEU A 128 2.39 25.93 -1.37
C LEU A 128 2.92 27.17 -2.09
N PRO A 129 2.39 27.51 -3.27
CA PRO A 129 2.64 28.84 -3.83
C PRO A 129 2.06 29.90 -2.89
N ASN A 130 2.70 31.08 -2.82
CA ASN A 130 2.31 32.17 -1.92
C ASN A 130 0.83 32.54 -2.09
N ARG A 131 0.30 32.44 -3.32
CA ARG A 131 -1.13 32.57 -3.64
C ARG A 131 -2.10 31.73 -2.78
N ALA A 132 -1.65 30.65 -2.14
CA ALA A 132 -2.50 29.84 -1.28
C ALA A 132 -2.93 30.57 0.00
N ASP A 133 -2.13 31.54 0.45
CA ASP A 133 -2.45 32.37 1.60
C ASP A 133 -3.31 33.56 1.16
N PRO A 134 -4.52 33.74 1.73
CA PRO A 134 -5.45 34.80 1.30
C PRO A 134 -4.91 36.20 1.61
N THR A 135 -3.94 36.31 2.51
CA THR A 135 -3.27 37.56 2.86
C THR A 135 -2.11 37.93 1.93
N SER A 136 -1.67 37.01 1.06
CA SER A 136 -0.55 37.24 0.14
C SER A 136 -0.88 38.23 -0.98
N GLU A 137 0.13 38.96 -1.47
CA GLU A 137 -0.04 39.88 -2.60
C GLU A 137 -0.44 39.15 -3.89
N GLU A 138 0.08 37.94 -4.13
CA GLU A 138 -0.34 37.12 -5.27
C GLU A 138 -1.83 36.75 -5.21
N ALA A 139 -2.38 36.47 -4.03
CA ALA A 139 -3.80 36.21 -3.86
C ALA A 139 -4.64 37.48 -4.08
N ARG A 140 -4.12 38.66 -3.73
CA ARG A 140 -4.76 39.95 -4.05
C ARG A 140 -4.75 40.24 -5.55
N LEU A 141 -3.63 39.97 -6.22
CA LEU A 141 -3.45 40.24 -7.65
C LEU A 141 -4.22 39.24 -8.55
N LEU A 142 -4.12 37.95 -8.26
CA LEU A 142 -4.67 36.89 -9.11
C LEU A 142 -5.99 36.29 -8.58
N GLY A 143 -6.40 36.66 -7.36
CA GLY A 143 -7.52 36.08 -6.64
C GLY A 143 -7.15 34.79 -5.87
N PRO A 144 -7.83 34.51 -4.74
CA PRO A 144 -7.57 33.34 -3.91
C PRO A 144 -7.92 32.03 -4.64
N PHE A 145 -7.26 30.93 -4.28
CA PHE A 145 -7.62 29.62 -4.84
C PHE A 145 -8.99 29.14 -4.39
N SER A 146 -9.70 28.44 -5.27
CA SER A 146 -10.90 27.69 -4.90
C SER A 146 -10.58 26.61 -3.86
N LYS A 147 -11.53 26.31 -2.96
CA LYS A 147 -11.39 25.29 -1.90
C LYS A 147 -10.88 23.95 -2.45
N ARG A 148 -11.40 23.51 -3.61
CA ARG A 148 -10.97 22.28 -4.29
C ARG A 148 -9.49 22.29 -4.66
N ARG A 149 -8.98 23.42 -5.16
CA ARG A 149 -7.57 23.54 -5.56
C ARG A 149 -6.65 23.56 -4.34
N GLN A 150 -7.05 24.24 -3.25
CA GLN A 150 -6.32 24.20 -1.97
C GLN A 150 -6.21 22.77 -1.42
N VAL A 151 -7.34 22.05 -1.34
CA VAL A 151 -7.39 20.64 -0.90
C VAL A 151 -6.49 19.76 -1.78
N ASN A 152 -6.54 19.92 -3.11
CA ASN A 152 -5.71 19.15 -4.02
C ASN A 152 -4.21 19.40 -3.84
N ILE A 153 -3.79 20.66 -3.65
CA ILE A 153 -2.37 20.98 -3.44
C ILE A 153 -1.89 20.38 -2.12
N ARG A 154 -2.66 20.52 -1.04
CA ARG A 154 -2.35 19.91 0.26
C ARG A 154 -2.30 18.39 0.19
N TRP A 155 -3.26 17.77 -0.49
CA TRP A 155 -3.26 16.32 -0.73
C TRP A 155 -1.99 15.85 -1.45
N ARG A 156 -1.53 16.59 -2.47
CA ARG A 156 -0.29 16.29 -3.19
C ARG A 156 0.92 16.39 -2.29
N TYR A 157 1.05 17.47 -1.52
CA TYR A 157 2.13 17.64 -0.57
C TYR A 157 2.15 16.51 0.46
N PHE A 158 1.03 16.25 1.12
CA PHE A 158 0.94 15.21 2.14
C PHE A 158 1.27 13.83 1.57
N THR A 159 0.78 13.52 0.36
CA THR A 159 1.11 12.25 -0.31
C THR A 159 2.62 12.13 -0.60
N GLN A 160 3.32 13.23 -0.88
CA GLN A 160 4.77 13.23 -1.07
C GLN A 160 5.51 13.03 0.25
N GLU A 161 5.13 13.74 1.31
CA GLU A 161 5.76 13.59 2.64
C GLU A 161 5.49 12.21 3.23
N TRP A 162 4.28 11.68 3.09
CA TRP A 162 3.90 10.36 3.61
C TRP A 162 4.71 9.22 2.98
N LYS A 163 5.19 9.38 1.74
CA LYS A 163 6.07 8.41 1.09
C LYS A 163 7.47 8.36 1.71
N LYS A 164 7.91 9.44 2.37
CA LYS A 164 9.22 9.52 3.04
C LYS A 164 9.22 8.81 4.39
N LEU A 165 8.06 8.72 5.05
CA LEU A 165 7.91 8.05 6.33
C LEU A 165 7.88 6.53 6.12
N TYR A 166 9.00 5.85 6.38
CA TYR A 166 9.04 4.38 6.40
C TYR A 166 8.20 3.83 7.55
N PRO A 167 7.47 2.71 7.35
CA PRO A 167 6.81 2.04 8.45
C PRO A 167 7.87 1.66 9.50
N PRO A 168 7.57 1.79 10.80
CA PRO A 168 8.47 1.32 11.83
C PRO A 168 8.55 -0.20 11.71
N LEU A 169 9.59 -0.68 11.01
CA LEU A 169 9.96 -2.08 11.02
C LEU A 169 10.56 -2.31 12.40
N GLN A 170 9.87 -3.04 13.25
CA GLN A 170 10.46 -3.60 14.46
C GLN A 170 11.54 -4.58 13.98
N VAL A 171 12.79 -4.10 13.90
CA VAL A 171 13.94 -4.96 13.65
C VAL A 171 14.21 -5.65 14.98
N THR A 172 13.72 -6.87 15.14
CA THR A 172 14.18 -7.74 16.22
C THR A 172 15.62 -8.11 15.87
N LEU A 173 16.58 -7.32 16.35
CA LEU A 173 17.99 -7.70 16.31
C LEU A 173 18.11 -8.95 17.18
N LYS A 174 18.19 -10.12 16.55
CA LYS A 174 18.72 -11.29 17.24
C LYS A 174 20.20 -11.00 17.40
N GLU A 175 20.58 -10.54 18.58
CA GLU A 175 21.98 -10.58 18.99
C GLU A 175 22.36 -12.06 19.02
N GLU A 176 23.02 -12.51 17.95
CA GLU A 176 23.71 -13.79 17.99
C GLU A 176 24.82 -13.62 19.01
N THR A 177 24.53 -13.99 20.26
CA THR A 177 25.54 -14.17 21.28
C THR A 177 26.51 -15.21 20.75
N SER A 178 27.66 -14.71 20.28
CA SER A 178 28.84 -15.48 19.91
C SER A 178 29.46 -16.06 21.18
N SER A 179 28.76 -16.96 21.87
CA SER A 179 29.40 -17.90 22.79
C SER A 179 29.96 -19.01 21.90
N GLY A 180 31.27 -18.92 21.64
CA GLY A 180 31.97 -19.87 20.81
C GLY A 180 31.87 -21.29 21.37
N GLU A 181 31.44 -22.21 20.52
CA GLU A 181 31.76 -23.62 20.64
C GLU A 181 32.15 -24.07 19.23
N VAL A 182 33.45 -24.15 19.02
CA VAL A 182 34.07 -24.72 17.84
C VAL A 182 34.01 -26.22 18.06
N ASP A 183 33.17 -26.92 17.31
CA ASP A 183 33.54 -28.28 16.88
C ASP A 183 32.91 -28.64 15.54
N GLY A 184 33.79 -29.04 14.63
CA GLY A 184 33.52 -29.12 13.20
C GLY A 184 32.78 -30.36 12.78
N GLN A 185 31.92 -30.21 11.77
CA GLN A 185 31.63 -31.27 10.80
C GLN A 185 31.50 -30.74 9.38
N PRO A 186 31.91 -31.53 8.36
CA PRO A 186 32.04 -31.08 6.99
C PRO A 186 30.74 -31.18 6.18
N THR A 187 30.55 -30.15 5.35
CA THR A 187 29.99 -30.19 3.99
C THR A 187 28.60 -30.82 3.78
N LYS A 188 27.59 -29.94 3.62
CA LYS A 188 26.58 -30.11 2.56
C LYS A 188 26.39 -28.80 1.80
N THR A 189 26.97 -28.81 0.61
CA THR A 189 26.71 -28.05 -0.62
C THR A 189 25.62 -26.98 -0.51
N ARG A 190 26.06 -25.71 -0.41
CA ARG A 190 25.24 -24.53 -0.68
C ARG A 190 24.82 -24.55 -2.15
N CYS A 191 23.52 -24.71 -2.40
CA CYS A 191 22.92 -24.26 -3.65
C CYS A 191 22.84 -22.73 -3.61
N SER A 192 23.72 -22.08 -4.36
CA SER A 192 23.77 -20.62 -4.54
C SER A 192 22.51 -20.11 -5.26
N PRO A 193 21.76 -19.14 -4.73
CA PRO A 193 20.65 -18.51 -5.44
C PRO A 193 21.20 -17.37 -6.32
N VAL A 194 21.82 -17.72 -7.45
CA VAL A 194 22.33 -16.71 -8.42
C VAL A 194 21.52 -16.68 -9.72
N SER A 195 20.56 -17.60 -9.90
CA SER A 195 19.86 -17.77 -11.19
C SER A 195 18.45 -17.18 -11.26
N ALA A 196 17.90 -16.58 -10.20
CA ALA A 196 16.52 -16.07 -10.23
C ALA A 196 16.39 -14.65 -10.83
N GLU A 197 17.36 -13.75 -10.65
CA GLU A 197 17.27 -12.38 -11.20
C GLU A 197 17.50 -12.31 -12.72
N LEU A 198 18.19 -13.30 -13.31
CA LEU A 198 18.48 -13.29 -14.75
C LEU A 198 17.26 -13.69 -15.62
N VAL A 199 16.24 -14.31 -15.04
CA VAL A 199 15.05 -14.77 -15.76
C VAL A 199 14.04 -13.62 -15.94
N ASP A 200 13.91 -12.73 -14.96
CA ASP A 200 12.95 -11.63 -15.00
C ASP A 200 13.30 -10.55 -16.05
N LEU A 201 14.59 -10.35 -16.36
CA LEU A 201 15.02 -9.36 -17.36
C LEU A 201 14.75 -9.83 -18.80
N LYS A 202 14.83 -11.13 -19.08
CA LYS A 202 14.54 -11.68 -20.42
C LYS A 202 13.05 -11.64 -20.74
N GLU A 203 12.18 -11.84 -19.75
CA GLU A 203 10.73 -11.81 -19.96
C GLU A 203 10.21 -10.37 -20.21
N GLU A 204 10.78 -9.36 -19.56
CA GLU A 204 10.43 -7.96 -19.84
C GLU A 204 10.86 -7.49 -21.23
N ALA A 205 12.01 -7.96 -21.73
CA ALA A 205 12.47 -7.66 -23.08
C ALA A 205 11.52 -8.24 -24.15
N ALA A 206 11.12 -9.51 -24.01
CA ALA A 206 10.18 -10.16 -24.92
C ALA A 206 8.80 -9.45 -24.96
N ARG A 207 8.31 -8.99 -23.81
CA ARG A 207 7.05 -8.21 -23.74
C ARG A 207 7.14 -6.85 -24.43
N LYS A 208 8.32 -6.21 -24.41
CA LYS A 208 8.54 -4.92 -25.11
C LYS A 208 8.60 -5.13 -26.62
N GLU A 209 9.25 -6.19 -27.10
CA GLU A 209 9.29 -6.53 -28.53
C GLU A 209 7.90 -6.90 -29.07
N ALA A 210 7.13 -7.75 -28.36
CA ALA A 210 5.78 -8.10 -28.78
C ALA A 210 4.85 -6.88 -28.88
N LYS A 211 4.99 -5.90 -27.98
CA LYS A 211 4.25 -4.62 -28.09
C LYS A 211 4.69 -3.78 -29.28
N LYS A 212 5.98 -3.78 -29.61
CA LYS A 212 6.52 -3.07 -30.78
C LYS A 212 5.98 -3.68 -32.08
N GLN A 213 5.97 -5.02 -32.19
CA GLN A 213 5.42 -5.74 -33.34
C GLN A 213 3.91 -5.50 -33.50
N MET A 214 3.13 -5.59 -32.42
CA MET A 214 1.68 -5.29 -32.46
C MET A 214 1.37 -3.85 -32.89
N ARG A 215 2.23 -2.89 -32.53
CA ARG A 215 2.07 -1.49 -32.98
C ARG A 215 2.36 -1.34 -34.48
N GLN A 216 3.36 -2.03 -35.00
CA GLN A 216 3.68 -2.02 -36.44
C GLN A 216 2.57 -2.68 -37.27
N LEU A 217 2.03 -3.82 -36.83
CA LEU A 217 0.90 -4.47 -37.51
C LEU A 217 -0.34 -3.57 -37.61
N ARG A 218 -0.60 -2.73 -36.60
CA ARG A 218 -1.70 -1.76 -36.64
C ARG A 218 -1.50 -0.63 -37.63
N LEU A 219 -0.26 -0.20 -37.86
CA LEU A 219 0.05 0.83 -38.85
C LEU A 219 -0.06 0.26 -40.28
N ASN A 220 0.40 -0.97 -40.49
CA ASN A 220 0.31 -1.60 -41.81
C ASN A 220 -1.13 -1.96 -42.21
N THR A 221 -2.05 -2.13 -41.25
CA THR A 221 -3.47 -2.41 -41.53
C THR A 221 -4.32 -1.16 -41.73
N SER A 222 -3.81 0.04 -41.41
CA SER A 222 -4.50 1.30 -41.75
C SER A 222 -4.27 1.71 -43.20
N ASP A 223 -3.16 1.32 -43.81
CA ASP A 223 -2.81 1.73 -45.18
C ASP A 223 -3.57 0.92 -46.25
N ASN A 224 -4.06 -0.27 -45.91
CA ASN A 224 -4.74 -1.17 -46.85
C ASN A 224 -6.27 -0.99 -46.92
N ARG A 225 -6.80 0.16 -46.46
CA ARG A 225 -8.26 0.48 -46.53
C ARG A 225 -8.61 1.57 -47.55
N TYR A 226 -7.62 2.09 -48.28
CA TYR A 226 -7.81 3.17 -49.27
C TYR A 226 -7.29 2.79 -50.67
N SER A 227 -7.24 1.50 -50.99
CA SER A 227 -7.05 0.96 -52.34
C SER A 227 -8.22 0.04 -52.68
#